data_AF-A0AA35RIJ3-F1
#
_entry.id   AF-A0AA35RIJ3-F1
#
_cell.length_a   1.000
_cell.length_b   1.000
_cell.length_c   1.000
_cell.angle_alpha   90.00
_cell.angle_beta   90.00
_cell.angle_gamma   90.00
#
_symmetry.space_group_name_H-M   'P 1'
#
loop_
_entity.id
_entity.type
_entity.pdbx_description
1 polymer ?
#
loop_
_entity_poly.entity_id
_entity_poly.type
_entity_poly.pdbx_seq_one_letter_code
_entity_poly.pdbx_strand_id
1 'polypeptide(L)'
;MSSKPMVARAPASITGAFIALWDACQELVKSGRIKTFPITDNIAATSVGLVNDEALLDLCYTEDSTADVDMNIVMTGSGKFIEIQGTAEEKPFSRDDYNQMLDLSIGGIQQLIRLQNRMMLEDLDEAGIGDA
;
A
#
# COMPACT_ATOMS: atom_id res chain seq x y z
N MET A 1 -14.31 15.25 24.50
CA MET A 1 -14.09 14.32 23.38
C MET A 1 -13.22 15.04 22.37
N SER A 2 -11.91 14.78 22.40
CA SER A 2 -10.98 15.34 21.41
C SER A 2 -11.16 14.55 20.13
N SER A 3 -11.72 15.15 19.08
CA SER A 3 -11.76 14.51 17.76
C SER A 3 -10.33 14.29 17.30
N LYS A 4 -9.91 13.03 17.09
CA LYS A 4 -8.62 12.70 16.49
C LYS A 4 -8.43 13.54 15.21
N PRO A 5 -7.30 14.26 15.05
CA PRO A 5 -7.03 14.97 13.82
C PRO A 5 -7.03 13.97 12.65
N MET A 6 -7.52 14.40 11.50
CA MET A 6 -7.60 13.62 10.27
C MET A 6 -6.20 13.08 9.91
N VAL A 7 -5.90 11.83 10.28
CA VAL A 7 -4.76 11.11 9.72
C VAL A 7 -5.16 10.82 8.28
N ALA A 8 -4.53 11.52 7.35
CA ALA A 8 -4.79 11.34 5.94
C ALA A 8 -4.50 9.88 5.56
N ARG A 9 -5.36 9.34 4.69
CA ARG A 9 -5.35 8.03 4.02
C ARG A 9 -4.10 7.82 3.16
N ALA A 10 -2.92 8.01 3.73
CA ALA A 10 -1.63 7.99 3.05
C ALA A 10 -1.40 6.66 2.31
N PRO A 11 -1.76 5.47 2.86
CA PRO A 11 -1.50 4.21 2.18
C PRO A 11 -2.24 4.05 0.85
N ALA A 12 -3.54 4.38 0.81
CA ALA A 12 -4.32 4.35 -0.43
C ALA A 12 -3.74 5.31 -1.48
N SER A 13 -3.27 6.49 -1.05
CA SER A 13 -2.65 7.48 -1.94
C SER A 13 -1.33 7.00 -2.52
N ILE A 14 -0.51 6.26 -1.77
CA ILE A 14 0.73 5.65 -2.26
C ILE A 14 0.42 4.63 -3.36
N THR A 15 -0.53 3.73 -3.12
CA THR A 15 -0.94 2.69 -4.08
C THR A 15 -1.49 3.32 -5.38
N GLY A 16 -2.34 4.35 -5.26
CA GLY A 16 -2.87 5.07 -6.41
C GLY A 16 -1.82 5.90 -7.17
N ALA A 17 -0.91 6.58 -6.44
CA ALA A 17 0.18 7.35 -7.05
C ALA A 17 1.16 6.45 -7.80
N PHE A 18 1.40 5.23 -7.34
CA PHE A 18 2.23 4.27 -8.05
C PHE A 18 1.63 3.88 -9.41
N ILE A 19 0.32 3.64 -9.47
CA ILE A 19 -0.39 3.36 -10.74
C ILE A 19 -0.28 4.56 -11.68
N ALA A 20 -0.53 5.78 -11.19
CA ALA A 20 -0.40 6.98 -12.02
C ALA A 20 1.04 7.21 -12.52
N LEU A 21 2.04 6.88 -11.70
CA LEU A 21 3.45 6.95 -12.09
C LEU A 21 3.78 5.92 -13.18
N TRP A 22 3.25 4.70 -13.05
CA TRP A 22 3.39 3.65 -14.05
C TRP A 22 2.88 4.12 -15.42
N ASP A 23 1.66 4.65 -15.48
CA ASP A 23 1.05 5.16 -16.71
C ASP A 23 1.87 6.30 -17.32
N ALA A 24 2.32 7.25 -16.49
CA ALA A 24 3.16 8.34 -16.94
C ALA A 24 4.49 7.81 -17.52
N CYS A 25 5.13 6.84 -16.88
CA CYS A 25 6.35 6.22 -17.37
C CYS A 25 6.11 5.48 -18.70
N GLN A 26 4.97 4.81 -18.86
CA GLN A 26 4.63 4.14 -20.12
C GLN A 26 4.52 5.16 -21.26
N GLU A 27 3.83 6.28 -21.04
CA GLU A 27 3.70 7.35 -22.04
C GLU A 27 5.06 7.97 -22.40
N LEU A 28 5.96 8.16 -21.42
CA LEU A 28 7.31 8.66 -21.67
C LEU A 28 8.15 7.71 -22.53
N VAL A 29 7.99 6.39 -22.36
CA VAL A 29 8.65 5.39 -23.20
C VAL A 29 8.02 5.38 -24.60
N LYS A 30 6.68 5.32 -24.70
CA LYS A 30 5.93 5.31 -25.98
C LYS A 30 6.24 6.54 -26.83
N SER A 31 6.34 7.72 -26.21
CA SER A 31 6.70 8.97 -26.89
C SER A 31 8.20 9.13 -27.17
N GLY A 32 9.05 8.18 -26.78
CA GLY A 32 10.50 8.20 -27.00
C GLY A 32 11.26 9.24 -26.15
N ARG A 33 10.61 9.83 -25.13
CA ARG A 33 11.23 10.81 -24.22
C ARG A 33 12.24 10.17 -23.27
N ILE A 34 12.03 8.90 -22.93
CA ILE A 34 12.99 8.05 -22.23
C ILE A 34 13.19 6.74 -23.00
N LYS A 35 14.38 6.16 -22.90
CA LYS A 35 14.75 4.97 -23.68
C LYS A 35 14.19 3.67 -23.10
N THR A 36 14.07 3.60 -21.78
CA THR A 36 13.74 2.38 -21.04
C THR A 36 12.77 2.71 -19.93
N PHE A 37 11.90 1.75 -19.62
CA PHE A 37 10.96 1.87 -18.51
C PHE A 37 11.72 1.85 -17.17
N PRO A 38 11.55 2.85 -16.28
CA PRO A 38 12.43 3.04 -15.13
C PRO A 38 11.97 2.33 -13.84
N ILE A 39 10.74 1.80 -13.79
CA ILE A 39 10.20 1.11 -12.61
C ILE A 39 10.75 -0.31 -12.58
N THR A 40 11.27 -0.71 -11.41
CA THR A 40 11.96 -2.00 -11.20
C THR A 40 11.20 -2.98 -10.32
N ASP A 41 10.22 -2.50 -9.56
CA ASP A 41 9.34 -3.31 -8.71
C ASP A 41 8.05 -2.52 -8.45
N ASN A 42 6.98 -3.24 -8.13
CA ASN A 42 5.71 -2.62 -7.75
C ASN A 42 5.75 -2.10 -6.32
N ILE A 43 4.88 -1.14 -6.02
CA ILE A 43 4.71 -0.60 -4.67
C ILE A 43 3.22 -0.54 -4.33
N ALA A 44 2.90 -1.01 -3.14
CA ALA A 44 1.58 -0.83 -2.55
C ALA A 44 1.70 -0.64 -1.03
N ALA A 45 0.67 -0.02 -0.47
CA ALA A 45 0.59 0.31 0.93
C ALA A 45 -0.81 0.07 1.49
N THR A 46 -0.89 -0.25 2.77
CA THR A 46 -2.15 -0.42 3.52
C THR A 46 -2.01 0.13 4.94
N SER A 47 -3.15 0.36 5.59
CA SER A 47 -3.22 0.59 7.03
C SER A 47 -3.69 -0.67 7.75
N VAL A 48 -3.33 -0.82 9.01
CA VAL A 48 -3.79 -1.87 9.91
C VAL A 48 -3.82 -1.32 11.32
N GLY A 49 -4.72 -1.81 12.17
CA GLY A 49 -4.68 -1.42 13.58
C GLY A 49 -5.36 -2.42 14.49
N LEU A 50 -5.29 -2.15 15.79
CA LEU A 50 -5.96 -2.92 16.83
C LEU A 50 -7.22 -2.20 17.27
N VAL A 51 -8.36 -2.87 17.14
CA VAL A 51 -9.65 -2.39 17.61
C VAL A 51 -10.25 -3.48 18.51
N ASN A 52 -10.45 -3.19 19.79
CA ASN A 52 -10.93 -4.17 20.78
C ASN A 52 -10.09 -5.47 20.80
N ASP A 53 -8.76 -5.34 20.81
CA ASP A 53 -7.79 -6.45 20.78
C ASP A 53 -7.84 -7.31 19.49
N GLU A 54 -8.51 -6.85 18.44
CA GLU A 54 -8.55 -7.52 17.13
C GLU A 54 -7.79 -6.70 16.07
N ALA A 55 -6.92 -7.37 15.31
CA ALA A 55 -6.20 -6.75 14.20
C ALA A 55 -7.10 -6.62 12.97
N LEU A 56 -7.33 -5.38 12.53
CA LEU A 56 -8.17 -5.05 11.37
C LEU A 56 -7.34 -4.37 10.27
N LEU A 57 -7.53 -4.83 9.03
CA LEU A 57 -6.87 -4.31 7.83
C LEU A 57 -7.72 -3.19 7.20
N ASP A 58 -7.06 -2.21 6.59
CA ASP A 58 -7.70 -1.15 5.79
C ASP A 58 -8.80 -0.42 6.57
N LEU A 59 -8.42 0.08 7.75
CA LEU A 59 -9.34 0.74 8.68
C LEU A 59 -10.12 1.87 7.99
N CYS A 60 -11.45 1.79 8.07
CA CYS A 60 -12.28 2.94 7.72
C CYS A 60 -12.22 3.99 8.84
N TYR A 61 -12.71 5.20 8.55
CA TYR A 61 -12.62 6.33 9.49
C TYR A 61 -13.14 6.03 10.90
N THR A 62 -14.27 5.33 11.00
CA THR A 62 -14.85 5.00 12.31
C THR A 62 -13.97 4.05 13.09
N GLU A 63 -13.35 3.06 12.43
CA GLU A 63 -12.47 2.07 13.06
C GLU A 63 -11.16 2.74 13.51
N ASP A 64 -10.53 3.50 12.62
CA ASP A 64 -9.32 4.29 12.89
C ASP A 64 -9.50 5.25 14.08
N SER A 65 -10.65 5.93 14.12
CA SER A 65 -10.97 6.85 15.21
C SER A 65 -11.00 6.16 16.59
N THR A 66 -11.27 4.86 16.63
CA THR A 66 -11.37 4.07 17.86
C THR A 66 -10.22 3.09 18.08
N ALA A 67 -9.27 2.98 17.15
CA ALA A 67 -8.16 2.03 17.26
C ALA A 67 -7.22 2.41 18.41
N ASP A 68 -6.79 1.40 19.17
CA ASP A 68 -5.76 1.51 20.21
C ASP A 68 -4.36 1.69 19.60
N VAL A 69 -4.16 1.14 18.40
CA VAL A 69 -2.92 1.22 17.61
C VAL A 69 -3.28 1.43 16.15
N ASP A 70 -2.56 2.32 15.49
CA ASP A 70 -2.59 2.51 14.03
C ASP A 70 -1.20 2.24 13.44
N MET A 71 -1.17 1.55 12.30
CA MET A 71 0.03 1.22 11.55
C MET A 71 -0.16 1.39 10.05
N ASN A 72 0.81 2.02 9.41
CA ASN A 72 0.90 2.15 7.96
C ASN A 72 2.11 1.35 7.46
N ILE A 73 1.88 0.49 6.45
CA ILE A 73 2.91 -0.38 5.87
C ILE A 73 3.01 -0.12 4.38
N VAL A 74 4.24 0.03 3.87
CA VAL A 74 4.56 0.14 2.45
C VAL A 74 5.51 -0.99 2.06
N MET A 75 5.17 -1.75 1.03
CA MET A 75 6.01 -2.84 0.53
C MET A 75 6.19 -2.78 -0.97
N THR A 76 7.32 -3.34 -1.39
CA THR A 76 7.60 -3.70 -2.78
C THR A 76 6.82 -4.95 -3.21
N GLY A 77 6.64 -5.15 -4.51
CA GLY A 77 6.04 -6.36 -5.09
C GLY A 77 6.86 -7.63 -4.81
N SER A 78 8.18 -7.52 -4.66
CA SER A 78 9.05 -8.62 -4.21
C SER A 78 8.96 -8.94 -2.71
N GLY A 79 8.11 -8.24 -1.96
CA GLY A 79 7.85 -8.52 -0.54
C GLY A 79 8.82 -7.87 0.43
N LYS A 80 9.66 -6.93 -0.02
CA LYS A 80 10.54 -6.13 0.85
C LYS A 80 9.79 -4.93 1.40
N PHE A 81 10.01 -4.62 2.68
CA PHE A 81 9.47 -3.42 3.32
C PHE A 81 10.22 -2.16 2.86
N ILE A 82 9.46 -1.12 2.53
CA ILE A 82 9.95 0.24 2.30
C ILE A 82 9.77 1.05 3.58
N GLU A 83 8.60 0.94 4.19
CA GLU A 83 8.24 1.67 5.40
C GLU A 83 7.32 0.83 6.28
N ILE A 84 7.57 0.86 7.58
CA ILE A 84 6.64 0.40 8.60
C ILE A 84 6.60 1.50 9.65
N GLN A 85 5.45 2.14 9.80
CA GLN A 85 5.22 3.17 10.80
C GLN A 85 4.04 2.74 11.65
N GLY A 86 4.23 2.76 12.97
CA GLY A 86 3.19 2.38 13.92
C GLY A 86 3.19 3.29 15.12
N THR A 87 1.99 3.65 15.57
CA THR A 87 1.77 4.50 16.74
C THR A 87 0.76 3.83 17.66
N ALA A 88 1.15 3.64 18.92
CA ALA A 88 0.21 3.33 19.99
C ALA A 88 -0.50 4.64 20.39
N GLU A 89 -1.81 4.72 20.17
CA GLU A 89 -2.61 5.91 20.44
C GLU A 89 -3.09 5.94 21.90
N GLU A 90 -3.57 4.80 22.42
CA GLU A 90 -4.05 4.68 23.80
C GLU A 90 -3.18 3.75 24.66
N LYS A 91 -2.93 2.54 24.16
CA LYS A 91 -2.22 1.49 24.91
C LYS A 91 -1.02 0.98 24.12
N PRO A 92 0.13 0.75 24.78
CA PRO A 92 1.22 0.00 24.18
C PRO A 92 0.74 -1.39 23.73
N PHE A 93 1.26 -1.87 22.61
CA PHE A 93 0.98 -3.19 22.07
C PHE A 93 2.14 -4.14 22.28
N SER A 94 1.84 -5.43 22.30
CA SER A 94 2.83 -6.49 22.45
C SER A 94 3.53 -6.79 21.13
N ARG A 95 4.60 -7.58 21.20
CA ARG A 95 5.25 -8.10 20.00
C ARG A 95 4.34 -9.04 19.21
N ASP A 96 3.46 -9.76 19.88
CA ASP A 96 2.54 -10.68 19.22
C ASP A 96 1.47 -9.92 18.44
N ASP A 97 0.94 -8.84 19.02
CA ASP A 97 0.00 -7.95 18.32
C ASP A 97 0.64 -7.31 17.08
N TYR A 98 1.89 -6.85 17.23
CA TYR A 98 2.67 -6.31 16.10
C TYR A 98 2.81 -7.33 14.97
N ASN A 99 3.15 -8.58 15.28
CA ASN A 99 3.31 -9.62 14.27
C ASN A 99 1.97 -9.94 13.59
N GLN A 100 0.85 -9.99 14.33
CA GLN A 100 -0.48 -10.21 13.76
C GLN A 100 -0.88 -9.12 12.78
N MET A 101 -0.69 -7.85 13.16
CA MET A 101 -0.92 -6.71 12.28
C MET A 101 -0.02 -6.78 11.04
N LEU A 102 1.26 -7.10 11.22
CA LEU A 102 2.22 -7.19 10.13
C LEU A 102 1.86 -8.30 9.12
N ASP A 103 1.51 -9.48 9.61
CA ASP A 103 1.09 -10.62 8.77
C ASP A 103 -0.17 -10.27 7.96
N LEU A 104 -1.13 -9.59 8.60
CA LEU A 104 -2.34 -9.13 7.95
C LEU A 104 -2.04 -8.08 6.86
N SER A 105 -1.17 -7.12 7.14
CA SER A 105 -0.73 -6.12 6.16
C SER A 105 0.02 -6.73 4.98
N ILE A 106 0.89 -7.72 5.22
CA ILE A 106 1.60 -8.44 4.14
C ILE A 106 0.57 -9.09 3.21
N GLY A 107 -0.41 -9.79 3.77
CA GLY A 107 -1.48 -10.43 3.00
C GLY A 107 -2.29 -9.43 2.18
N GLY A 108 -2.65 -8.29 2.77
CA GLY A 108 -3.37 -7.19 2.12
C GLY A 108 -2.58 -6.57 0.98
N ILE A 109 -1.32 -6.20 1.22
CA ILE A 109 -0.46 -5.59 0.20
C ILE A 109 -0.21 -6.56 -0.96
N GLN A 110 -0.01 -7.86 -0.70
CA GLN A 110 0.09 -8.85 -1.77
C GLN A 110 -1.17 -8.93 -2.64
N GLN A 111 -2.36 -8.70 -2.08
CA GLN A 111 -3.59 -8.61 -2.87
C GLN A 111 -3.59 -7.36 -3.76
N LEU A 112 -3.19 -6.20 -3.22
CA LEU A 112 -3.09 -4.96 -3.99
C LEU A 112 -2.08 -5.07 -5.15
N ILE A 113 -0.90 -5.64 -4.89
CA ILE A 113 0.13 -5.89 -5.92
C ILE A 113 -0.40 -6.82 -7.01
N ARG A 114 -1.17 -7.87 -6.67
CA ARG A 114 -1.79 -8.76 -7.65
C ARG A 114 -2.81 -8.05 -8.53
N LEU A 115 -3.59 -7.13 -7.96
CA LEU A 115 -4.55 -6.31 -8.72
C LEU A 115 -3.82 -5.35 -9.66
N GLN A 116 -2.79 -4.64 -9.17
CA GLN A 116 -1.94 -3.77 -9.99
C GLN A 116 -1.33 -4.53 -11.17
N ASN A 117 -0.71 -5.69 -10.92
CA ASN A 117 -0.12 -6.52 -11.97
C ASN A 117 -1.13 -6.92 -13.05
N ARG A 118 -2.38 -7.24 -12.66
CA ARG A 118 -3.41 -7.57 -13.64
C ARG A 118 -3.75 -6.39 -14.54
N MET A 119 -3.95 -5.21 -13.96
CA MET A 119 -4.23 -3.99 -14.71
C MET A 119 -3.08 -3.65 -15.68
N MET A 120 -1.84 -3.76 -15.20
CA MET A 120 -0.65 -3.46 -16.00
C MET A 120 -0.43 -4.46 -17.14
N LEU A 121 -0.75 -5.74 -16.94
CA LEU A 121 -0.70 -6.75 -18.01
C LEU A 121 -1.73 -6.44 -19.11
N GLU A 122 -2.97 -6.09 -18.72
CA GLU A 122 -4.01 -5.67 -19.66
C GLU A 122 -3.57 -4.44 -20.47
N ASP A 123 -2.94 -3.45 -19.83
CA ASP A 123 -2.42 -2.25 -20.51
C ASP A 123 -1.29 -2.54 -21.50
N LEU A 124 -0.40 -3.49 -21.18
CA LEU A 124 0.72 -3.87 -22.06
C LEU A 124 0.23 -4.64 -23.29
N ASP A 125 -0.76 -5.52 -23.11
CA ASP A 125 -1.41 -6.26 -24.20
C ASP A 125 -2.11 -5.30 -25.17
N GLU A 126 -2.87 -4.32 -24.66
CA GLU A 126 -3.53 -3.29 -25.48
C GLU A 126 -2.53 -2.37 -26.20
N ALA A 127 -1.39 -2.09 -25.57
CA ALA A 127 -0.35 -1.24 -26.14
C ALA A 127 0.49 -1.93 -27.23
N GLY A 128 0.34 -3.24 -27.44
CA GLY A 128 1.19 -4.02 -28.35
C GLY A 128 2.66 -4.05 -27.92
N ILE A 129 2.95 -3.84 -26.63
CA ILE A 129 4.28 -3.93 -26.04
C ILE A 129 4.42 -5.34 -25.46
N GLY A 130 4.31 -6.34 -26.34
CA GLY A 130 4.53 -7.74 -26.00
C GLY A 130 5.99 -8.11 -26.24
N ASP A 131 6.70 -8.36 -25.14
CA ASP A 131 8.05 -8.93 -25.05
C ASP A 131 9.18 -8.22 -25.84
N ALA A 132 10.03 -7.52 -25.09
CA ALA A 132 11.41 -7.23 -25.49
C ALA A 132 12.38 -8.06 -24.64
#